data_AF-A0A6N8F280-F1
#
_entry.id   AF-A0A6N8F280-F1
#
_cell.length_a   1.000
_cell.length_b   1.000
_cell.length_c   1.000
_cell.angle_alpha   90.00
_cell.angle_beta   90.00
_cell.angle_gamma   90.00
#
_symmetry.space_group_name_H-M   'P 1'
#
loop_
_entity.id
_entity.type
_entity.pdbx_description
1 polymer ?
#
loop_
_entity_poly.entity_id
_entity_poly.type
_entity_poly.pdbx_seq_one_letter_code
_entity_poly.pdbx_strand_id
1 'polypeptide(L)'
;MPVLTLFWLALLGGAAAVFFLQCLLVLKMKVDAAYLFAFCIYFDLFGYFYKLLAPGQALVLLIALPLLPVLAALFHRPTSARDIFRDPGVWLWAIFFVYALVSLAWAPSDSAGLTKEIVLFAHGVIPAAYIYIVYKKYGKFSWTAVAWVGLAFAAAHLLLGEYSGEYPGRLTLPGGNPIFHARASLMTATVCLWAKPIPLPLRLTALAAALVSAFATQSRGPVVVFAAANAVMFAVWLIRKYRNKRFGLSRLLVPLLLLLPLAGAALSAYGPQLAQWIGGSRFMVLFDVNQLFGDDNYIGRLELQAKALEKFAASPFFGAGLGSVTQPLARDFPHNIVLEIAAEGGIAGLTLWTFAVLFALGAAVGRSPLLAVLLLQTAGYALVSGDFGFNYEYVVIAFTALSLMPQRQPKGAVSTL
;
A
#
# COMPACT_ATOMS: atom_id res chain seq x y z
N MET A 1 39.40 5.27 4.61
CA MET A 1 38.26 5.55 5.52
C MET A 1 36.99 4.72 5.28
N PRO A 2 36.56 4.29 4.09
CA PRO A 2 35.29 3.55 3.92
C PRO A 2 35.28 2.14 4.53
N VAL A 3 36.42 1.45 4.58
CA VAL A 3 36.54 0.07 5.11
C VAL A 3 36.28 0.01 6.62
N LEU A 4 36.74 1.02 7.37
CA LEU A 4 36.54 1.08 8.82
C LEU A 4 35.05 1.29 9.15
N THR A 5 34.36 2.14 8.38
CA THR A 5 32.92 2.39 8.51
C THR A 5 32.09 1.16 8.19
N LEU A 6 32.43 0.43 7.12
CA LEU A 6 31.77 -0.84 6.75
C LEU A 6 31.94 -1.92 7.83
N PHE A 7 33.13 -2.02 8.43
CA PHE A 7 33.38 -2.96 9.52
C PHE A 7 32.53 -2.66 10.76
N TRP A 8 32.43 -1.39 11.17
CA TRP A 8 31.59 -0.97 12.29
C TRP A 8 30.10 -1.19 12.02
N LEU A 9 29.64 -0.93 10.79
CA LEU A 9 28.26 -1.20 10.38
C LEU A 9 27.95 -2.71 10.37
N ALA A 10 28.89 -3.54 9.90
CA ALA A 10 28.75 -4.98 9.91
C ALA A 10 28.69 -5.54 11.34
N LEU A 11 29.54 -5.04 12.24
CA LEU A 11 29.50 -5.37 13.67
C LEU A 11 28.18 -4.96 14.33
N LEU A 12 27.70 -3.73 14.05
CA LEU A 12 26.43 -3.25 14.58
C LEU A 12 25.25 -4.09 14.06
N GLY A 13 25.24 -4.40 12.76
CA GLY A 13 24.23 -5.27 12.14
C GLY A 13 24.26 -6.68 12.71
N GLY A 14 25.45 -7.25 12.90
CA GLY A 14 25.64 -8.55 13.54
C GLY A 14 25.15 -8.57 14.99
N ALA A 15 25.52 -7.56 15.77
CA ALA A 15 25.06 -7.41 17.16
C ALA A 15 23.53 -7.24 17.24
N ALA A 16 22.94 -6.45 16.34
CA ALA A 16 21.49 -6.28 16.26
C ALA A 16 20.78 -7.59 15.87
N ALA A 17 21.35 -8.37 14.94
CA ALA A 17 20.82 -9.67 14.54
C ALA A 17 20.89 -10.69 15.70
N VAL A 18 22.03 -10.77 16.40
CA VAL A 18 22.18 -11.64 17.58
C VAL A 18 21.22 -11.24 18.68
N PHE A 19 21.12 -9.94 19.00
CA PHE A 19 20.18 -9.43 19.98
C PHE A 19 18.73 -9.74 19.59
N PHE A 20 18.37 -9.54 18.32
CA PHE A 20 17.03 -9.88 17.81
C PHE A 20 16.74 -11.38 17.94
N LEU A 21 17.68 -12.24 17.54
CA LEU A 21 17.54 -13.70 17.70
C LEU A 21 17.43 -14.09 19.18
N GLN A 22 18.19 -13.46 20.07
CA GLN A 22 18.10 -13.69 21.51
C GLN A 22 16.73 -13.27 22.06
N CYS A 23 16.21 -12.12 21.63
CA CYS A 23 14.85 -11.68 21.96
C CYS A 23 13.79 -12.69 21.52
N LEU A 24 13.92 -13.25 20.32
CA LEU A 24 12.94 -14.18 19.76
C LEU A 24 13.03 -15.58 20.37
N LEU A 25 14.24 -16.13 20.45
CA LEU A 25 14.48 -17.54 20.79
C LEU A 25 14.61 -17.75 22.30
N VAL A 26 15.29 -16.85 23.00
CA VAL A 26 15.57 -16.98 24.45
C VAL A 26 14.49 -16.27 25.26
N LEU A 27 14.20 -15.01 24.94
CA LEU A 27 13.22 -14.21 25.68
C LEU A 27 11.77 -14.46 25.24
N LYS A 28 11.56 -15.32 24.24
CA LYS A 28 10.24 -15.70 23.69
C LYS A 28 9.38 -14.49 23.30
N MET A 29 10.01 -13.39 22.89
CA MET A 29 9.29 -12.17 22.52
C MET A 29 8.39 -12.43 21.31
N LYS A 30 7.15 -11.92 21.39
CA LYS A 30 6.20 -11.98 20.29
C LYS A 30 6.57 -10.93 19.24
N VAL A 31 6.77 -11.37 18.00
CA VAL A 31 6.97 -10.47 16.87
C VAL A 31 5.66 -9.73 16.59
N ASP A 32 5.74 -8.40 16.48
CA ASP A 32 4.62 -7.56 16.06
C ASP A 32 4.60 -7.49 14.52
N ALA A 33 3.53 -8.00 13.90
CA ALA A 33 3.39 -8.03 12.45
C ALA A 33 3.37 -6.62 11.82
N ALA A 34 3.10 -5.58 12.62
CA ALA A 34 3.15 -4.20 12.16
C ALA A 34 4.54 -3.76 11.67
N TYR A 35 5.63 -4.33 12.19
CA TYR A 35 6.98 -4.01 11.69
C TYR A 35 7.21 -4.56 10.29
N LEU A 36 6.71 -5.76 9.99
CA LEU A 36 6.78 -6.34 8.65
C LEU A 36 5.90 -5.56 7.66
N PHE A 37 4.70 -5.21 8.11
CA PHE A 37 3.80 -4.34 7.35
C PHE A 37 4.46 -3.00 7.01
N ALA A 38 5.03 -2.32 8.02
CA ALA A 38 5.67 -1.04 7.82
C ALA A 38 6.92 -1.14 6.93
N PHE A 39 7.74 -2.18 7.13
CA PHE A 39 8.92 -2.41 6.30
C PHE A 39 8.56 -2.61 4.82
N CYS A 40 7.47 -3.32 4.53
CA CYS A 40 6.97 -3.54 3.17
C CYS A 40 6.36 -2.28 2.54
N ILE A 41 5.48 -1.57 3.26
CA ILE A 41 4.81 -0.37 2.74
C ILE A 41 5.79 0.79 2.55
N TYR A 42 6.77 0.95 3.44
CA TYR A 42 7.75 2.03 3.40
C TYR A 42 9.11 1.55 2.87
N PHE A 43 9.13 0.52 2.02
CA PHE A 43 10.37 -0.13 1.59
C PHE A 43 11.33 0.83 0.90
N ASP A 44 10.85 1.82 0.16
CA ASP A 44 11.68 2.81 -0.52
C ASP A 44 12.64 3.56 0.43
N LEU A 45 12.23 3.79 1.68
CA LEU A 45 13.10 4.36 2.72
C LEU A 45 14.30 3.44 3.00
N PHE A 46 14.01 2.16 3.26
CA PHE A 46 15.03 1.18 3.58
C PHE A 46 15.92 0.87 2.37
N GLY A 47 15.31 0.78 1.18
CA GLY A 47 15.99 0.57 -0.09
C GLY A 47 16.92 1.72 -0.43
N TYR A 48 16.51 2.97 -0.19
CA TYR A 48 17.36 4.15 -0.36
C TYR A 48 18.63 4.06 0.51
N PHE A 49 18.47 3.88 1.83
CA PHE A 49 19.63 3.77 2.73
C PHE A 49 20.50 2.55 2.44
N TYR A 50 19.91 1.43 2.01
CA TYR A 50 20.67 0.27 1.61
C TYR A 50 21.56 0.54 0.39
N LYS A 51 21.02 1.21 -0.64
CA LYS A 51 21.76 1.56 -1.86
C LYS A 51 22.95 2.50 -1.60
N LEU A 52 22.93 3.26 -0.51
CA LEU A 52 24.09 4.07 -0.07
C LEU A 52 25.24 3.20 0.47
N LEU A 53 24.94 1.99 0.94
CA LEU A 53 25.89 1.11 1.63
C LEU A 53 26.36 -0.06 0.76
N ALA A 54 25.50 -0.57 -0.13
CA ALA A 54 25.78 -1.72 -0.95
C ALA A 54 25.25 -1.55 -2.38
N PRO A 55 26.04 -1.87 -3.43
CA PRO A 55 25.64 -1.76 -4.83
C PRO A 55 24.66 -2.87 -5.30
N GLY A 56 23.93 -3.51 -4.39
CA GLY A 56 23.08 -4.67 -4.68
C GLY A 56 21.60 -4.32 -4.95
N GLN A 57 20.84 -5.31 -5.44
CA GLN A 57 19.39 -5.17 -5.59
C GLN A 57 18.71 -5.10 -4.22
N ALA A 58 18.09 -3.96 -3.91
CA ALA A 58 17.40 -3.75 -2.65
C ALA A 58 16.27 -4.78 -2.42
N LEU A 59 15.62 -5.26 -3.49
CA LEU A 59 14.52 -6.24 -3.39
C LEU A 59 14.86 -7.51 -2.62
N VAL A 60 16.13 -7.92 -2.62
CA VAL A 60 16.59 -9.07 -1.81
C VAL A 60 16.34 -8.80 -0.32
N LEU A 61 16.53 -7.57 0.16
CA LEU A 61 16.22 -7.22 1.54
C LEU A 61 14.74 -7.31 1.86
N LEU A 62 13.87 -6.93 0.91
CA LEU A 62 12.42 -6.96 1.08
C LEU A 62 11.92 -8.37 1.38
N ILE A 63 12.58 -9.39 0.81
CA ILE A 63 12.24 -10.80 0.99
C ILE A 63 13.04 -11.42 2.15
N ALA A 64 14.36 -11.25 2.17
CA ALA A 64 15.24 -11.99 3.06
C ALA A 64 15.15 -11.53 4.52
N LEU A 65 15.02 -10.21 4.77
CA LEU A 65 15.01 -9.69 6.13
C LEU A 65 13.74 -10.10 6.90
N PRO A 66 12.52 -9.98 6.32
CA PRO A 66 11.29 -10.49 6.94
C PRO A 66 11.23 -12.02 7.09
N LEU A 67 12.00 -12.78 6.31
CA LEU A 67 12.01 -14.24 6.40
C LEU A 67 12.50 -14.71 7.79
N LEU A 68 13.47 -14.02 8.39
CA LEU A 68 14.01 -14.39 9.71
C LEU A 68 12.94 -14.44 10.82
N PRO A 69 12.15 -13.38 11.07
CA PRO A 69 11.06 -13.45 12.06
C PRO A 69 9.95 -14.43 11.67
N VAL A 70 9.73 -14.69 10.38
CA VAL A 70 8.73 -15.68 9.92
C VAL A 70 9.19 -17.10 10.26
N LEU A 71 10.44 -17.45 9.94
CA LEU A 71 11.02 -18.74 10.30
C LEU A 71 11.01 -18.91 11.82
N ALA A 72 11.42 -17.90 12.58
CA ALA A 72 11.34 -17.94 14.04
C ALA A 72 9.89 -18.17 14.54
N ALA A 73 8.89 -17.54 13.91
CA ALA A 73 7.48 -17.74 14.24
C ALA A 73 7.00 -19.17 13.93
N LEU A 74 7.46 -19.75 12.83
CA LEU A 74 7.12 -21.12 12.41
C LEU A 74 7.74 -22.16 13.34
N PHE A 75 9.01 -22.02 13.71
CA PHE A 75 9.73 -22.98 14.56
C PHE A 75 9.38 -22.86 16.05
N HIS A 76 9.11 -21.66 16.57
CA HIS A 76 8.88 -21.47 18.01
C HIS A 76 7.47 -21.91 18.45
N ARG A 77 6.48 -21.91 17.55
CA ARG A 77 5.13 -22.40 17.83
C ARG A 77 4.71 -23.37 16.73
N PRO A 78 4.90 -24.70 16.88
CA PRO A 78 4.37 -25.64 15.92
C PRO A 78 2.86 -25.48 15.86
N THR A 79 2.34 -25.05 14.70
CA THR A 79 0.91 -25.08 14.40
C THR A 79 0.76 -25.80 13.09
N SER A 80 -0.33 -26.56 12.93
CA SER A 80 -0.60 -27.22 11.67
C SER A 80 -0.67 -26.18 10.55
N ALA A 81 -0.01 -26.45 9.42
CA ALA A 81 -0.13 -25.61 8.23
C ALA A 81 -1.61 -25.44 7.83
N ARG A 82 -2.43 -26.47 8.09
CA ARG A 82 -3.88 -26.45 7.86
C ARG A 82 -4.60 -25.36 8.67
N ASP A 83 -4.14 -25.05 9.87
CA ASP A 83 -4.75 -24.02 10.73
C ASP A 83 -4.38 -22.60 10.29
N ILE A 84 -3.18 -22.43 9.72
CA ILE A 84 -2.72 -21.16 9.17
C ILE A 84 -3.48 -20.85 7.88
N PHE A 85 -3.61 -21.82 6.97
CA PHE A 85 -4.18 -21.63 5.64
C PHE A 85 -5.65 -22.03 5.51
N ARG A 86 -6.42 -22.00 6.61
CA ARG A 86 -7.86 -22.30 6.56
C ARG A 86 -8.72 -21.16 6.02
N ASP A 87 -8.16 -19.96 5.90
CA ASP A 87 -8.91 -18.76 5.52
C ASP A 87 -9.32 -18.81 4.03
N PRO A 88 -10.63 -18.83 3.72
CA PRO A 88 -11.10 -18.83 2.33
C PRO A 88 -10.59 -17.63 1.52
N GLY A 89 -10.40 -16.47 2.16
CA GLY A 89 -9.90 -15.29 1.48
C GLY A 89 -8.47 -15.48 0.96
N VAL A 90 -7.62 -16.19 1.72
CA VAL A 90 -6.25 -16.50 1.29
C VAL A 90 -6.27 -17.45 0.09
N TRP A 91 -7.19 -18.41 0.07
CA TRP A 91 -7.37 -19.30 -1.08
C TRP A 91 -7.88 -18.57 -2.33
N LEU A 92 -8.77 -17.58 -2.19
CA LEU A 92 -9.20 -16.75 -3.34
C LEU A 92 -8.00 -16.03 -3.98
N TRP A 93 -7.13 -15.43 -3.17
CA TRP A 93 -5.89 -14.82 -3.66
C TRP A 93 -4.95 -15.86 -4.29
N ALA A 94 -4.78 -17.02 -3.65
CA ALA A 94 -3.92 -18.08 -4.19
C ALA A 94 -4.41 -18.57 -5.57
N ILE A 95 -5.72 -18.77 -5.74
CA ILE A 95 -6.30 -19.18 -7.02
C ILE A 95 -6.08 -18.10 -8.07
N PHE A 96 -6.25 -16.82 -7.71
CA PHE A 96 -5.97 -15.70 -8.61
C PHE A 96 -4.50 -15.66 -9.06
N PHE A 97 -3.54 -15.80 -8.14
CA PHE A 97 -2.12 -15.81 -8.48
C PHE A 97 -1.72 -17.05 -9.31
N VAL A 98 -2.26 -18.23 -8.99
CA VAL A 98 -2.07 -19.43 -9.82
C VAL A 98 -2.63 -19.20 -11.22
N TYR A 99 -3.79 -18.55 -11.35
CA TYR A 99 -4.35 -18.21 -12.65
C TYR A 99 -3.45 -17.24 -13.44
N ALA A 100 -2.92 -16.20 -12.79
CA ALA A 100 -1.97 -15.26 -13.41
C ALA A 100 -0.68 -15.97 -13.89
N LEU A 101 -0.15 -16.91 -13.10
CA LEU A 101 1.00 -17.73 -13.49
C LEU A 101 0.67 -18.64 -14.67
N VAL A 102 -0.50 -19.29 -14.65
CA VAL A 102 -0.93 -20.20 -15.73
C VAL A 102 -1.16 -19.42 -17.03
N SER A 103 -1.62 -18.16 -16.95
CA SER A 103 -1.85 -17.33 -18.14
C SER A 103 -0.59 -16.91 -18.88
N LEU A 104 0.59 -17.08 -18.28
CA LEU A 104 1.86 -16.96 -18.99
C LEU A 104 2.00 -18.01 -20.12
N ALA A 105 1.32 -19.16 -20.02
CA ALA A 105 1.44 -20.23 -21.02
C ALA A 105 0.90 -19.84 -22.41
N TRP A 106 0.06 -18.80 -22.50
CA TRP A 106 -0.46 -18.26 -23.76
C TRP A 106 -0.16 -16.77 -23.93
N ALA A 107 0.72 -16.21 -23.10
CA ALA A 107 1.17 -14.83 -23.27
C ALA A 107 2.03 -14.68 -24.54
N PRO A 108 2.02 -13.51 -25.20
CA PRO A 108 2.91 -13.22 -26.31
C PRO A 108 4.38 -13.42 -25.94
N SER A 109 5.20 -13.89 -26.89
CA SER A 109 6.61 -14.21 -26.66
C SER A 109 7.47 -13.00 -26.26
N ASP A 110 7.03 -11.79 -26.61
CA ASP A 110 7.65 -10.50 -26.28
C ASP A 110 7.01 -9.82 -25.06
N SER A 111 6.16 -10.53 -24.31
CA SER A 111 5.49 -9.97 -23.14
C SER A 111 6.43 -9.80 -21.94
N ALA A 112 6.17 -8.77 -21.13
CA ALA A 112 6.85 -8.55 -19.84
C ALA A 112 6.20 -9.29 -18.66
N GLY A 113 5.35 -10.30 -18.93
CA GLY A 113 4.46 -10.92 -17.93
C GLY A 113 5.21 -11.53 -16.74
N LEU A 114 6.25 -12.32 -17.00
CA LEU A 114 7.05 -12.95 -15.94
C LEU A 114 7.71 -11.91 -15.03
N THR A 115 8.23 -10.83 -15.60
CA THR A 115 8.86 -9.75 -14.84
C THR A 115 7.84 -9.07 -13.91
N LYS A 116 6.63 -8.78 -14.41
CA LYS A 116 5.55 -8.22 -13.58
C LYS A 116 5.22 -9.14 -12.41
N GLU A 117 5.09 -10.44 -12.68
CA GLU A 117 4.75 -11.43 -11.65
C GLU A 117 5.83 -11.50 -10.57
N ILE A 118 7.11 -11.52 -10.97
CA ILE A 118 8.24 -11.49 -10.03
C ILE A 118 8.19 -10.22 -9.16
N VAL A 119 7.92 -9.06 -9.76
CA VAL A 119 7.82 -7.78 -9.03
C VAL A 119 6.65 -7.82 -8.04
N LEU A 120 5.47 -8.30 -8.46
CA LEU A 120 4.29 -8.43 -7.62
C LEU A 120 4.52 -9.40 -6.45
N PHE A 121 5.19 -10.52 -6.70
CA PHE A 121 5.50 -11.50 -5.67
C PHE A 121 6.50 -10.95 -4.66
N ALA A 122 7.55 -10.28 -5.15
CA ALA A 122 8.61 -9.72 -4.31
C ALA A 122 8.09 -8.59 -3.41
N HIS A 123 7.24 -7.70 -3.94
CA HIS A 123 6.74 -6.56 -3.17
C HIS A 123 5.44 -6.83 -2.42
N GLY A 124 4.58 -7.68 -2.98
CA GLY A 124 3.22 -7.90 -2.50
C GLY A 124 3.04 -9.26 -1.86
N VAL A 125 3.02 -10.31 -2.68
CA VAL A 125 2.52 -11.63 -2.26
C VAL A 125 3.35 -12.22 -1.13
N ILE A 126 4.68 -12.23 -1.26
CA ILE A 126 5.56 -12.83 -0.25
C ILE A 126 5.54 -12.01 1.06
N PRO A 127 5.72 -10.67 1.05
CA PRO A 127 5.58 -9.87 2.28
C PRO A 127 4.20 -9.98 2.92
N ALA A 128 3.12 -10.02 2.12
CA ALA A 128 1.75 -10.19 2.59
C ALA A 128 1.57 -11.54 3.32
N ALA A 129 2.11 -12.63 2.76
CA ALA A 129 2.10 -13.94 3.39
C ALA A 129 2.89 -13.94 4.72
N TYR A 130 4.03 -13.26 4.78
CA TYR A 130 4.82 -13.12 6.00
C TYR A 130 4.05 -12.40 7.11
N ILE A 131 3.42 -11.27 6.80
CA ILE A 131 2.57 -10.52 7.73
C ILE A 131 1.44 -11.42 8.24
N TYR A 132 0.78 -12.13 7.34
CA TYR A 132 -0.30 -13.05 7.67
C TYR A 132 0.17 -14.16 8.63
N ILE A 133 1.27 -14.84 8.33
CA ILE A 133 1.82 -15.93 9.15
C ILE A 133 2.21 -15.41 10.54
N VAL A 134 2.98 -14.33 10.61
CA VAL A 134 3.46 -13.76 11.88
C VAL A 134 2.29 -13.31 12.74
N TYR A 135 1.29 -12.65 12.14
CA TYR A 135 0.08 -12.26 12.86
C TYR A 135 -0.69 -13.47 13.39
N LYS A 136 -0.93 -14.52 12.58
CA LYS A 136 -1.65 -15.72 13.04
C LYS A 136 -0.92 -16.45 14.18
N LYS A 137 0.41 -16.37 14.26
CA LYS A 137 1.20 -17.00 15.32
C LYS A 137 1.21 -16.22 16.63
N TYR A 138 1.29 -14.89 16.56
CA TYR A 138 1.53 -14.03 17.72
C TYR A 138 0.36 -13.13 18.12
N GLY A 139 -0.57 -12.85 17.20
CA GLY A 139 -1.78 -12.04 17.42
C GLY A 139 -1.51 -10.56 17.70
N LYS A 140 -0.32 -10.04 17.35
CA LYS A 140 0.11 -8.68 17.68
C LYS A 140 0.24 -7.83 16.41
N PHE A 141 -0.43 -6.69 16.40
CA PHE A 141 -0.35 -5.68 15.34
C PHE A 141 -0.49 -4.26 15.92
N SER A 142 0.59 -3.49 15.94
CA SER A 142 0.60 -2.12 16.49
C SER A 142 0.60 -1.03 15.41
N TRP A 143 -0.50 -0.29 15.29
CA TRP A 143 -0.56 0.90 14.43
C TRP A 143 0.36 2.04 14.87
N THR A 144 0.76 2.07 16.14
CA THR A 144 1.77 3.02 16.63
C THR A 144 3.13 2.75 15.98
N ALA A 145 3.50 1.48 15.78
CA ALA A 145 4.73 1.13 15.06
C ALA A 145 4.67 1.57 13.59
N VAL A 146 3.53 1.34 12.93
CA VAL A 146 3.31 1.80 11.54
C VAL A 146 3.42 3.32 11.43
N ALA A 147 2.85 4.08 12.37
CA ALA A 147 2.91 5.54 12.37
C ALA A 147 4.33 6.08 12.60
N TRP A 148 5.14 5.43 13.44
CA TRP A 148 6.54 5.80 13.62
C TRP A 148 7.36 5.63 12.35
N VAL A 149 7.22 4.48 11.66
CA VAL A 149 7.94 4.24 10.41
C VAL A 149 7.42 5.17 9.31
N GLY A 150 6.11 5.43 9.25
CA GLY A 150 5.54 6.41 8.32
C GLY A 150 6.04 7.83 8.56
N LEU A 151 6.21 8.25 9.82
CA LEU A 151 6.86 9.52 10.16
C LEU A 151 8.32 9.54 9.72
N ALA A 152 9.07 8.45 9.96
CA ALA A 152 10.46 8.35 9.53
C ALA A 152 10.58 8.42 7.99
N PHE A 153 9.68 7.75 7.26
CA PHE A 153 9.58 7.84 5.81
C PHE A 153 9.31 9.29 5.36
N ALA A 154 8.28 9.93 5.92
CA ALA A 154 7.92 11.30 5.55
C ALA A 154 9.04 12.30 5.86
N ALA A 155 9.70 12.16 7.01
CA ALA A 155 10.83 13.00 7.39
C ALA A 155 12.02 12.80 6.43
N ALA A 156 12.39 11.55 6.12
CA ALA A 156 13.47 11.28 5.18
C ALA A 156 13.13 11.79 3.77
N HIS A 157 11.90 11.60 3.30
CA HIS A 157 11.45 12.12 2.01
C HIS A 157 11.54 13.65 1.94
N LEU A 158 11.17 14.36 3.03
CA LEU A 158 11.25 15.82 3.10
C LEU A 158 12.69 16.35 3.24
N LEU A 159 13.55 15.64 3.97
CA LEU A 159 14.91 16.09 4.27
C LEU A 159 15.93 15.69 3.19
N LEU A 160 15.70 14.55 2.53
CA LEU A 160 16.65 13.92 1.61
C LEU A 160 16.10 13.81 0.18
N GLY A 161 14.86 14.22 -0.05
CA GLY A 161 14.25 14.21 -1.38
C GLY A 161 14.92 15.20 -2.32
N GLU A 162 15.00 14.83 -3.59
CA GLU A 162 15.56 15.64 -4.67
C GLU A 162 14.54 15.86 -5.80
N TYR A 163 14.82 16.85 -6.63
CA TYR A 163 14.10 17.08 -7.89
C TYR A 163 14.97 16.57 -9.03
N SER A 164 14.49 15.58 -9.77
CA SER A 164 15.22 15.01 -10.90
C SER A 164 14.74 15.60 -12.23
N GLY A 165 15.59 15.54 -13.26
CA GLY A 165 15.18 15.86 -14.63
C GLY A 165 14.08 14.95 -15.17
N GLU A 166 13.98 13.72 -14.64
CA GLU A 166 12.90 12.78 -14.98
C GLU A 166 11.55 13.23 -14.41
N TYR A 167 11.55 13.85 -13.23
CA TYR A 167 10.35 14.31 -12.55
C TYR A 167 10.46 15.78 -12.09
N PRO A 168 10.49 16.75 -13.02
CA PRO A 168 10.68 18.16 -12.67
C PRO A 168 9.63 18.67 -11.69
N GLY A 169 10.08 19.33 -10.62
CA GLY A 169 9.20 19.93 -9.60
C GLY A 169 8.45 18.92 -8.71
N ARG A 170 8.83 17.64 -8.74
CA ARG A 170 8.23 16.59 -7.91
C ARG A 170 9.28 16.05 -6.95
N LEU A 171 9.07 16.28 -5.66
CA LEU A 171 9.99 15.75 -4.65
C LEU A 171 9.93 14.21 -4.66
N THR A 172 11.10 13.58 -4.70
CA THR A 172 11.24 12.13 -4.61
C THR A 172 12.53 11.78 -3.88
N LEU A 173 12.56 10.67 -3.13
CA LEU A 173 13.84 10.08 -2.74
C LEU A 173 14.66 9.75 -4.00
N PRO A 174 15.99 9.89 -3.96
CA PRO A 174 16.85 9.61 -5.11
C PRO A 174 16.61 8.22 -5.70
N GLY A 175 16.39 8.17 -7.02
CA GLY A 175 16.09 6.93 -7.76
C GLY A 175 14.73 6.28 -7.42
N GLY A 176 13.85 6.99 -6.71
CA GLY A 176 12.48 6.56 -6.42
C GLY A 176 11.45 7.18 -7.38
N ASN A 177 10.17 6.99 -7.08
CA ASN A 177 9.09 7.50 -7.90
C ASN A 177 8.09 8.32 -7.05
N PRO A 178 7.80 9.58 -7.45
CA PRO A 178 6.96 10.49 -6.67
C PRO A 178 5.52 10.00 -6.48
N ILE A 179 5.00 9.13 -7.34
CA ILE A 179 3.67 8.54 -7.16
C ILE A 179 3.67 7.59 -5.97
N PHE A 180 4.63 6.67 -5.89
CA PHE A 180 4.72 5.70 -4.80
C PHE A 180 5.01 6.39 -3.46
N HIS A 181 5.88 7.40 -3.44
CA HIS A 181 6.13 8.19 -2.22
C HIS A 181 4.89 8.96 -1.73
N ALA A 182 4.07 9.47 -2.66
CA ALA A 182 2.79 10.08 -2.31
C ALA A 182 1.84 9.06 -1.69
N ARG A 183 1.73 7.86 -2.29
CA ARG A 183 0.89 6.77 -1.77
C ARG A 183 1.31 6.38 -0.35
N ALA A 184 2.59 6.13 -0.12
CA ALA A 184 3.13 5.78 1.20
C ALA A 184 2.84 6.88 2.25
N SER A 185 3.09 8.15 1.89
CA SER A 185 2.78 9.29 2.74
C SER A 185 1.28 9.40 3.05
N LEU A 186 0.41 9.29 2.04
CA LEU A 186 -1.04 9.36 2.24
C LEU A 186 -1.60 8.14 2.98
N MET A 187 -0.97 6.97 2.90
CA MET A 187 -1.29 5.82 3.75
C MET A 187 -0.95 6.12 5.21
N THR A 188 0.19 6.78 5.50
CA THR A 188 0.53 7.26 6.84
C THR A 188 -0.53 8.23 7.36
N ALA A 189 -0.97 9.18 6.53
CA ALA A 189 -2.03 10.11 6.88
C ALA A 189 -3.33 9.37 7.24
N THR A 190 -3.76 8.40 6.42
CA THR A 190 -4.92 7.55 6.70
C THR A 190 -4.77 6.77 8.00
N VAL A 191 -3.58 6.21 8.28
CA VAL A 191 -3.29 5.54 9.56
C VAL A 191 -3.48 6.50 10.73
N CYS A 192 -2.94 7.72 10.68
CA CYS A 192 -3.11 8.71 11.74
C CYS A 192 -4.56 9.16 11.96
N LEU A 193 -5.34 9.24 10.88
CA LEU A 193 -6.76 9.62 10.94
C LEU A 193 -7.61 8.53 11.60
N TRP A 194 -7.40 7.25 11.23
CA TRP A 194 -8.34 6.17 11.57
C TRP A 194 -7.85 5.21 12.66
N ALA A 195 -6.54 5.03 12.82
CA ALA A 195 -6.00 4.02 13.72
C ALA A 195 -6.11 4.38 15.20
N LYS A 196 -6.28 3.36 16.04
CA LYS A 196 -6.23 3.46 17.50
C LYS A 196 -5.59 2.19 18.10
N PRO A 197 -4.77 2.32 19.16
CA PRO A 197 -4.23 3.55 19.73
C PRO A 197 -3.00 4.07 18.95
N ILE A 198 -2.88 5.39 18.82
CA ILE A 198 -1.65 6.11 18.44
C ILE A 198 -1.57 7.32 19.37
N PRO A 199 -0.46 7.53 20.11
CA PRO A 199 -0.27 8.70 20.96
C PRO A 199 -0.50 10.01 20.19
N LEU A 200 -1.17 10.98 20.82
CA LEU A 200 -1.55 12.23 20.15
C LEU A 200 -0.36 13.00 19.55
N PRO A 201 0.80 13.16 20.25
CA PRO A 201 1.94 13.85 19.67
C PRO A 201 2.41 13.19 18.38
N LEU A 202 2.63 11.86 18.41
CA LEU A 202 3.02 11.10 17.23
C LEU A 202 1.98 11.20 16.11
N ARG A 203 0.69 11.12 16.44
CA ARG A 203 -0.39 11.21 15.46
C ARG A 203 -0.35 12.53 14.71
N LEU A 204 -0.22 13.64 15.43
CA LEU A 204 -0.22 14.99 14.84
C LEU A 204 1.05 15.23 14.03
N THR A 205 2.22 14.87 14.55
CA THR A 205 3.49 15.05 13.84
C THR A 205 3.58 14.18 12.60
N ALA A 206 3.22 12.90 12.70
CA ALA A 206 3.19 11.98 11.56
C ALA A 206 2.16 12.40 10.51
N LEU A 207 0.95 12.84 10.92
CA LEU A 207 -0.05 13.34 9.98
C LEU A 207 0.44 14.58 9.23
N ALA A 208 0.98 15.56 9.95
CA ALA A 208 1.48 16.79 9.35
C ALA A 208 2.64 16.50 8.37
N ALA A 209 3.67 15.78 8.82
CA ALA A 209 4.82 15.43 8.00
C ALA A 209 4.39 14.62 6.76
N ALA A 210 3.48 13.66 6.92
CA ALA A 210 2.96 12.85 5.82
C ALA A 210 2.18 13.68 4.80
N LEU A 211 1.34 14.63 5.23
CA LEU A 211 0.63 15.50 4.29
C LEU A 211 1.59 16.40 3.53
N VAL A 212 2.52 17.08 4.22
CA VAL A 212 3.53 17.93 3.54
C VAL A 212 4.35 17.09 2.55
N SER A 213 4.82 15.91 2.97
CA SER A 213 5.54 14.95 2.14
C SER A 213 4.73 14.55 0.90
N ALA A 214 3.45 14.22 1.05
CA ALA A 214 2.59 13.83 -0.06
C ALA A 214 2.38 14.96 -1.07
N PHE A 215 2.08 16.18 -0.61
CA PHE A 215 1.84 17.32 -1.51
C PHE A 215 3.12 17.78 -2.23
N ALA A 216 4.30 17.64 -1.62
CA ALA A 216 5.58 17.94 -2.25
C ALA A 216 5.88 17.07 -3.49
N THR A 217 5.27 15.89 -3.60
CA THR A 217 5.41 15.02 -4.79
C THR A 217 4.64 15.51 -6.02
N GLN A 218 3.71 16.46 -5.85
CA GLN A 218 2.80 16.95 -6.89
C GLN A 218 1.98 15.83 -7.57
N SER A 219 1.74 14.72 -6.85
CA SER A 219 1.04 13.53 -7.38
C SER A 219 -0.46 13.61 -7.17
N ARG A 220 -1.16 14.17 -8.17
CA ARG A 220 -2.63 14.37 -8.19
C ARG A 220 -3.46 13.12 -7.90
N GLY A 221 -3.21 12.02 -8.63
CA GLY A 221 -4.01 10.79 -8.55
C GLY A 221 -4.09 10.22 -7.13
N PRO A 222 -2.94 10.00 -6.45
CA PRO A 222 -2.93 9.56 -5.05
C PRO A 222 -3.72 10.47 -4.10
N VAL A 223 -3.66 11.80 -4.28
CA VAL A 223 -4.39 12.76 -3.43
C VAL A 223 -5.90 12.63 -3.62
N VAL A 224 -6.38 12.59 -4.86
CA VAL A 224 -7.81 12.45 -5.19
C VAL A 224 -8.37 11.15 -4.63
N VAL A 225 -7.66 10.04 -4.82
CA VAL A 225 -8.08 8.73 -4.31
C VAL A 225 -8.05 8.68 -2.78
N PHE A 226 -7.04 9.27 -2.13
CA PHE A 226 -7.00 9.41 -0.67
C PHE A 226 -8.23 10.15 -0.15
N ALA A 227 -8.57 11.30 -0.75
CA ALA A 227 -9.74 12.08 -0.36
C ALA A 227 -11.04 11.28 -0.56
N ALA A 228 -11.21 10.65 -1.72
CA ALA A 228 -12.40 9.86 -2.03
C ALA A 228 -12.57 8.65 -1.08
N ALA A 229 -11.51 7.87 -0.85
CA ALA A 229 -11.57 6.70 0.04
C ALA A 229 -11.89 7.08 1.49
N ASN A 230 -11.28 8.16 1.99
CA ASN A 230 -11.56 8.68 3.33
C ASN A 230 -12.99 9.22 3.43
N ALA A 231 -13.48 9.95 2.42
CA ALA A 231 -14.84 10.50 2.38
C ALA A 231 -15.90 9.39 2.37
N VAL A 232 -15.74 8.37 1.52
CA VAL A 232 -16.64 7.21 1.46
C VAL A 232 -16.72 6.51 2.81
N MET A 233 -15.56 6.22 3.42
CA MET A 233 -15.53 5.53 4.70
C MET A 233 -16.03 6.39 5.86
N PHE A 234 -15.80 7.70 5.82
CA PHE A 234 -16.40 8.65 6.76
C PHE A 234 -17.93 8.65 6.65
N ALA A 235 -18.48 8.67 5.43
CA ALA A 235 -19.90 8.56 5.19
C ALA A 235 -20.48 7.22 5.70
N VAL A 236 -19.83 6.09 5.41
CA VAL A 236 -20.22 4.77 5.94
C VAL A 236 -20.22 4.75 7.47
N TRP A 237 -19.18 5.30 8.09
CA TRP A 237 -19.09 5.42 9.54
C TRP A 237 -20.22 6.29 10.12
N LEU A 238 -20.52 7.41 9.47
CA LEU A 238 -21.59 8.34 9.84
C LEU A 238 -22.96 7.66 9.80
N ILE A 239 -23.28 7.00 8.69
CA ILE A 239 -24.52 6.24 8.48
C ILE A 239 -24.67 5.16 9.56
N ARG A 240 -23.60 4.41 9.86
CA ARG A 240 -23.62 3.39 10.92
C ARG A 240 -23.88 3.98 12.30
N LYS A 241 -23.27 5.13 12.62
CA LYS A 241 -23.49 5.81 13.90
C LYS A 241 -24.92 6.32 14.02
N TYR A 242 -25.45 6.92 12.96
CA TYR A 242 -26.82 7.41 12.88
C TYR A 242 -27.83 6.26 13.07
N ARG A 243 -27.70 5.18 12.29
CA ARG A 243 -28.57 4.00 12.39
C ARG A 243 -28.56 3.34 13.77
N ASN A 244 -27.42 3.36 14.45
CA ASN A 244 -27.29 2.77 15.78
C ASN A 244 -27.73 3.71 16.93
N LYS A 245 -28.33 4.88 16.63
CA LYS A 245 -28.69 5.93 17.61
C LYS A 245 -27.53 6.35 18.52
N ARG A 246 -26.28 6.11 18.10
CA ARG A 246 -25.04 6.47 18.83
C ARG A 246 -24.46 7.80 18.35
N PHE A 247 -25.29 8.60 17.69
CA PHE A 247 -24.88 9.79 16.98
C PHE A 247 -25.35 11.03 17.73
N GLY A 248 -24.43 11.63 18.49
CA GLY A 248 -24.60 12.99 18.98
C GLY A 248 -24.06 13.95 17.93
N LEU A 249 -24.94 14.62 17.18
CA LEU A 249 -24.59 15.62 16.17
C LEU A 249 -23.64 16.69 16.74
N SER A 250 -23.82 17.04 18.03
CA SER A 250 -22.97 17.95 18.79
C SER A 250 -21.48 17.58 18.81
N ARG A 251 -21.14 16.29 18.76
CA ARG A 251 -19.73 15.82 18.81
C ARG A 251 -18.97 16.05 17.50
N LEU A 252 -19.67 16.25 16.39
CA LEU A 252 -19.08 16.65 15.10
C LEU A 252 -19.23 18.15 14.86
N LEU A 253 -20.35 18.73 15.27
CA LEU A 253 -20.63 20.16 15.13
C LEU A 253 -19.60 21.02 15.85
N VAL A 254 -19.18 20.67 17.07
CA VAL A 254 -18.21 21.49 17.83
C VAL A 254 -16.84 21.59 17.12
N PRO A 255 -16.19 20.48 16.72
CA PRO A 255 -14.98 20.57 15.90
C PRO A 255 -15.21 21.29 14.57
N LEU A 256 -16.35 21.06 13.90
CA LEU A 256 -16.63 21.69 12.60
C LEU A 256 -16.80 23.22 12.74
N LEU A 257 -17.51 23.67 13.77
CA LEU A 257 -17.73 25.09 14.09
C LEU A 257 -16.44 25.80 14.51
N LEU A 258 -15.44 25.06 15.01
CA LEU A 258 -14.11 25.61 15.30
C LEU A 258 -13.19 25.58 14.08
N LEU A 259 -13.22 24.49 13.30
CA LEU A 259 -12.35 24.30 12.14
C LEU A 259 -12.76 25.16 10.93
N LEU A 260 -14.06 25.39 10.72
CA LEU A 260 -14.54 26.20 9.58
C LEU A 260 -14.08 27.66 9.66
N PRO A 261 -14.22 28.39 10.79
CA PRO A 261 -13.69 29.74 10.91
C PRO A 261 -12.17 29.79 10.82
N LEU A 262 -11.45 28.81 11.39
CA LEU A 262 -9.99 28.73 11.28
C LEU A 262 -9.56 28.50 9.82
N ALA A 263 -10.23 27.61 9.11
CA ALA A 263 -10.01 27.38 7.69
C ALA A 263 -10.36 28.61 6.86
N GLY A 264 -11.47 29.30 7.18
CA GLY A 264 -11.89 30.54 6.54
C GLY A 264 -10.90 31.69 6.78
N ALA A 265 -10.39 31.83 8.01
CA ALA A 265 -9.38 32.82 8.37
C ALA A 265 -8.04 32.52 7.67
N ALA A 266 -7.62 31.25 7.65
CA ALA A 266 -6.42 30.83 6.93
C ALA A 266 -6.56 31.07 5.41
N LEU A 267 -7.71 30.74 4.83
CA LEU A 267 -7.99 30.99 3.42
C LEU A 267 -8.06 32.48 3.11
N SER A 268 -8.59 33.30 4.01
CA SER A 268 -8.61 34.76 3.85
C SER A 268 -7.21 35.37 3.96
N ALA A 269 -6.37 34.87 4.86
CA ALA A 269 -5.02 35.39 5.10
C ALA A 269 -4.01 34.95 4.02
N TYR A 270 -4.15 33.72 3.52
CA TYR A 270 -3.19 33.09 2.61
C TYR A 270 -3.78 32.72 1.24
N GLY A 271 -5.02 33.12 0.95
CA GLY A 271 -5.74 32.78 -0.27
C GLY A 271 -5.00 33.16 -1.55
N PRO A 272 -4.49 34.40 -1.69
CA PRO A 272 -3.72 34.80 -2.87
C PRO A 272 -2.45 33.97 -3.07
N GLN A 273 -1.69 33.70 -2.00
CA GLN A 273 -0.48 32.88 -2.05
C GLN A 273 -0.83 31.43 -2.38
N LEU A 274 -1.90 30.89 -1.80
CA LEU A 274 -2.39 29.56 -2.08
C LEU A 274 -2.84 29.43 -3.54
N ALA A 275 -3.55 30.43 -4.07
CA ALA A 275 -3.95 30.48 -5.48
C ALA A 275 -2.73 30.53 -6.41
N GLN A 276 -1.72 31.33 -6.08
CA GLN A 276 -0.47 31.39 -6.83
C GLN A 276 0.28 30.04 -6.78
N TRP A 277 0.37 29.42 -5.61
CA TRP A 277 1.00 28.10 -5.45
C TRP A 277 0.25 27.02 -6.21
N ILE A 278 -1.08 27.00 -6.16
CA ILE A 278 -1.91 26.05 -6.93
C ILE A 278 -1.73 26.31 -8.43
N GLY A 279 -1.82 27.56 -8.88
CA GLY A 279 -1.69 27.95 -10.28
C GLY A 279 -0.32 27.64 -10.88
N GLY A 280 0.75 27.69 -10.07
CA GLY A 280 2.10 27.26 -10.47
C GLY A 280 2.37 25.77 -10.27
N SER A 281 1.38 24.98 -9.84
CA SER A 281 1.56 23.56 -9.51
C SER A 281 0.83 22.64 -10.47
N ARG A 282 1.19 21.34 -10.42
CA ARG A 282 0.47 20.32 -11.20
C ARG A 282 -0.97 20.13 -10.73
N PHE A 283 -1.34 20.61 -9.53
CA PHE A 283 -2.71 20.49 -9.02
C PHE A 283 -3.71 21.41 -9.72
N MET A 284 -3.26 22.35 -10.55
CA MET A 284 -4.16 23.26 -11.28
C MET A 284 -5.14 22.50 -12.20
N VAL A 285 -4.76 21.32 -12.68
CA VAL A 285 -5.63 20.43 -13.48
C VAL A 285 -6.88 19.95 -12.72
N LEU A 286 -6.89 20.00 -11.39
CA LEU A 286 -8.08 19.71 -10.58
C LEU A 286 -9.11 20.85 -10.62
N PHE A 287 -8.72 22.03 -11.11
CA PHE A 287 -9.53 23.25 -11.15
C PHE A 287 -9.76 23.78 -12.57
N ASP A 288 -8.93 23.37 -13.54
CA ASP A 288 -9.07 23.71 -14.95
C ASP A 288 -9.03 22.46 -15.84
N VAL A 289 -10.19 22.12 -16.41
CA VAL A 289 -10.38 20.95 -17.27
C VAL A 289 -9.64 21.09 -18.60
N ASN A 290 -9.42 22.31 -19.10
CA ASN A 290 -8.70 22.50 -20.36
C ASN A 290 -7.23 22.05 -20.23
N GLN A 291 -6.63 22.22 -19.06
CA GLN A 291 -5.29 21.71 -18.78
C GLN A 291 -5.23 20.18 -18.72
N LEU A 292 -6.34 19.50 -18.41
CA LEU A 292 -6.38 18.03 -18.45
C LEU A 292 -6.33 17.51 -19.88
N PHE A 293 -7.12 18.11 -20.78
CA PHE A 293 -7.16 17.73 -22.18
C PHE A 293 -5.89 18.10 -22.95
N GLY A 294 -5.10 19.06 -22.45
CA GLY A 294 -3.76 19.36 -22.95
C GLY A 294 -2.62 18.60 -22.28
N ASP A 295 -2.88 17.69 -21.32
CA ASP A 295 -1.83 16.92 -20.63
C ASP A 295 -1.47 15.68 -21.46
N ASP A 296 -0.28 15.66 -22.05
CA ASP A 296 0.22 14.54 -22.85
C ASP A 296 0.17 13.20 -22.09
N ASN A 297 0.37 13.21 -20.76
CA ASN A 297 0.28 12.00 -19.95
C ASN A 297 -1.15 11.46 -19.90
N TYR A 298 -2.16 12.34 -19.95
CA TYR A 298 -3.56 11.94 -19.96
C TYR A 298 -3.93 11.36 -21.32
N ILE A 299 -3.56 12.02 -22.42
CA ILE A 299 -3.83 11.55 -23.78
C ILE A 299 -3.14 10.20 -24.04
N GLY A 300 -1.86 10.06 -23.70
CA GLY A 300 -1.13 8.80 -23.89
C GLY A 300 -1.74 7.63 -23.12
N ARG A 301 -2.31 7.88 -21.94
CA ARG A 301 -3.03 6.84 -21.18
C ARG A 301 -4.31 6.38 -21.86
N LEU A 302 -5.06 7.27 -22.51
CA LEU A 302 -6.28 6.89 -23.22
C LEU A 302 -5.97 5.94 -24.38
N GLU A 303 -4.87 6.16 -25.08
CA GLU A 303 -4.42 5.26 -26.15
C GLU A 303 -4.04 3.87 -25.62
N LEU A 304 -3.30 3.81 -24.50
CA LEU A 304 -2.94 2.55 -23.85
C LEU A 304 -4.18 1.79 -23.33
N GLN A 305 -5.19 2.52 -22.84
CA GLN A 305 -6.47 1.94 -22.41
C GLN A 305 -7.30 1.42 -23.58
N ALA A 306 -7.30 2.13 -24.72
CA ALA A 306 -7.95 1.65 -25.94
C ALA A 306 -7.34 0.34 -26.43
N LYS A 307 -6.00 0.24 -26.46
CA LYS A 307 -5.27 -0.99 -26.81
C LYS A 307 -5.62 -2.16 -25.88
N ALA A 308 -5.77 -1.89 -24.58
CA ALA A 308 -6.20 -2.91 -23.62
C ALA A 308 -7.64 -3.40 -23.88
N LEU A 309 -8.55 -2.48 -24.21
CA LEU A 309 -9.93 -2.82 -24.56
C LEU A 309 -9.99 -3.64 -25.86
N GLU A 310 -9.18 -3.32 -26.86
CA GLU A 310 -9.08 -4.12 -28.10
C GLU A 310 -8.59 -5.54 -27.80
N LYS A 311 -7.57 -5.68 -26.95
CA LYS A 311 -7.07 -6.99 -26.48
C LYS A 311 -8.13 -7.78 -25.72
N PHE A 312 -8.88 -7.12 -24.84
CA PHE A 312 -10.00 -7.73 -24.14
C PHE A 312 -11.08 -8.20 -25.11
N ALA A 313 -11.46 -7.38 -26.10
CA ALA A 313 -12.46 -7.73 -27.10
C ALA A 313 -12.03 -8.94 -27.96
N ALA A 314 -10.73 -9.05 -28.27
CA ALA A 314 -10.18 -10.17 -29.02
C ALA A 314 -10.10 -11.48 -28.20
N SER A 315 -9.96 -11.41 -26.87
CA SER A 315 -9.80 -12.58 -26.01
C SER A 315 -10.56 -12.43 -24.67
N PRO A 316 -11.90 -12.37 -24.69
CA PRO A 316 -12.67 -11.89 -23.55
C PRO A 316 -12.69 -12.85 -22.35
N PHE A 317 -12.63 -14.16 -22.57
CA PHE A 317 -12.83 -15.13 -21.48
C PHE A 317 -11.56 -15.36 -20.65
N PHE A 318 -10.44 -15.65 -21.30
CA PHE A 318 -9.17 -16.00 -20.65
C PHE A 318 -8.09 -14.91 -20.78
N GLY A 319 -8.37 -13.83 -21.53
CA GLY A 319 -7.41 -12.78 -21.81
C GLY A 319 -6.33 -13.22 -22.79
N ALA A 320 -5.50 -12.26 -23.19
CA ALA A 320 -4.39 -12.49 -24.10
C ALA A 320 -3.11 -12.99 -23.39
N GLY A 321 -3.19 -13.31 -22.10
CA GLY A 321 -2.06 -13.78 -21.28
C GLY A 321 -1.37 -12.62 -20.53
N LEU A 322 -0.73 -12.95 -19.40
CA LEU A 322 -0.06 -11.98 -18.52
C LEU A 322 1.05 -11.24 -19.27
N GLY A 323 1.07 -9.91 -19.16
CA GLY A 323 2.00 -9.03 -19.87
C GLY A 323 1.61 -8.72 -21.32
N SER A 324 0.48 -9.19 -21.84
CA SER A 324 0.09 -8.96 -23.24
C SER A 324 -0.25 -7.49 -23.57
N VAL A 325 -0.47 -6.64 -22.57
CA VAL A 325 -0.62 -5.18 -22.74
C VAL A 325 0.56 -4.41 -22.17
N THR A 326 1.69 -5.08 -21.94
CA THR A 326 2.94 -4.45 -21.50
C THR A 326 4.11 -5.01 -22.29
N GLN A 327 4.50 -4.20 -23.27
CA GLN A 327 5.69 -4.45 -24.08
C GLN A 327 6.96 -4.35 -23.21
N PRO A 328 8.12 -4.82 -23.70
CA PRO A 328 9.37 -4.84 -22.92
C PRO A 328 9.83 -3.47 -22.41
N LEU A 329 9.31 -2.38 -22.97
CA LEU A 329 9.48 -1.03 -22.46
C LEU A 329 8.63 -0.84 -21.20
N ALA A 330 9.31 -0.71 -20.05
CA ALA A 330 8.76 -0.78 -18.69
C ALA A 330 7.72 0.31 -18.28
N ARG A 331 7.11 1.03 -19.22
CA ARG A 331 6.16 2.11 -18.96
C ARG A 331 4.89 2.09 -19.82
N ASP A 332 4.78 1.18 -20.78
CA ASP A 332 3.60 1.10 -21.65
C ASP A 332 2.60 0.10 -21.08
N PHE A 333 1.72 0.57 -20.20
CA PHE A 333 0.62 -0.21 -19.65
C PHE A 333 -0.62 0.67 -19.46
N PRO A 334 -1.83 0.10 -19.29
CA PRO A 334 -3.09 0.88 -19.34
C PRO A 334 -3.29 1.88 -18.20
N HIS A 335 -2.39 1.86 -17.20
CA HIS A 335 -2.47 2.63 -15.95
C HIS A 335 -3.78 2.42 -15.17
N ASN A 336 -4.45 1.29 -15.40
CA ASN A 336 -5.70 0.90 -14.78
C ASN A 336 -5.71 -0.62 -14.60
N ILE A 337 -5.60 -1.06 -13.35
CA ILE A 337 -5.46 -2.48 -13.00
C ILE A 337 -6.65 -3.33 -13.47
N VAL A 338 -7.86 -2.77 -13.53
CA VAL A 338 -9.05 -3.52 -13.97
C VAL A 338 -8.99 -3.77 -15.47
N LEU A 339 -8.62 -2.76 -16.26
CA LEU A 339 -8.45 -2.92 -17.70
C LEU A 339 -7.29 -3.85 -18.03
N GLU A 340 -6.20 -3.77 -17.27
CA GLU A 340 -5.04 -4.63 -17.42
C GLU A 340 -5.40 -6.10 -17.12
N ILE A 341 -6.01 -6.38 -15.96
CA ILE A 341 -6.47 -7.74 -15.61
C ILE A 341 -7.52 -8.25 -16.60
N ALA A 342 -8.42 -7.39 -17.09
CA ALA A 342 -9.40 -7.79 -18.10
C ALA A 342 -8.71 -8.16 -19.41
N ALA A 343 -7.79 -7.35 -19.91
CA ALA A 343 -7.10 -7.62 -21.17
C ALA A 343 -6.18 -8.85 -21.09
N GLU A 344 -5.44 -9.00 -19.98
CA GLU A 344 -4.43 -10.06 -19.81
C GLU A 344 -5.03 -11.37 -19.29
N GLY A 345 -5.99 -11.29 -18.37
CA GLY A 345 -6.61 -12.44 -17.71
C GLY A 345 -8.07 -12.69 -18.09
N GLY A 346 -8.70 -11.84 -18.89
CA GLY A 346 -10.10 -11.98 -19.31
C GLY A 346 -11.10 -11.84 -18.16
N ILE A 347 -12.34 -12.22 -18.44
CA ILE A 347 -13.42 -12.30 -17.46
C ILE A 347 -13.04 -13.25 -16.31
N ALA A 348 -12.34 -14.36 -16.61
CA ALA A 348 -11.90 -15.30 -15.58
C ALA A 348 -10.96 -14.64 -14.56
N GLY A 349 -9.88 -13.99 -15.01
CA GLY A 349 -8.94 -13.28 -14.15
C GLY A 349 -9.61 -12.14 -13.39
N LEU A 350 -10.43 -11.34 -14.07
CA LEU A 350 -11.15 -10.23 -13.45
C LEU A 350 -12.11 -10.70 -12.37
N THR A 351 -12.80 -11.82 -12.59
CA THR A 351 -13.73 -12.42 -11.63
C THR A 351 -13.00 -12.91 -10.38
N LEU A 352 -11.90 -13.66 -10.56
CA LEU A 352 -11.08 -14.16 -9.46
C LEU A 352 -10.51 -13.01 -8.61
N TRP A 353 -9.94 -12.00 -9.27
CA TRP A 353 -9.42 -10.81 -8.60
C TRP A 353 -10.52 -10.05 -7.85
N THR A 354 -11.64 -9.79 -8.50
CA THR A 354 -12.78 -9.05 -7.92
C THR A 354 -13.30 -9.77 -6.68
N PHE A 355 -13.48 -11.09 -6.73
CA PHE A 355 -13.91 -11.84 -5.56
C PHE A 355 -12.90 -11.78 -4.41
N ALA A 356 -11.60 -11.91 -4.71
CA ALA A 356 -10.56 -11.82 -3.69
C ALA A 356 -10.53 -10.45 -3.00
N VAL A 357 -10.61 -9.36 -3.78
CA VAL A 357 -10.65 -7.98 -3.28
C VAL A 357 -11.92 -7.71 -2.47
N LEU A 358 -13.09 -8.07 -3.00
CA LEU A 358 -14.37 -7.84 -2.32
C LEU A 358 -14.49 -8.65 -1.03
N PHE A 359 -13.97 -9.88 -1.00
CA PHE A 359 -13.95 -10.69 0.22
C PHE A 359 -13.05 -10.05 1.29
N ALA A 360 -11.85 -9.61 0.93
CA ALA A 360 -10.94 -8.91 1.84
C ALA A 360 -11.55 -7.58 2.32
N LEU A 361 -12.23 -6.84 1.45
CA LEU A 361 -12.93 -5.61 1.80
C LEU A 361 -14.09 -5.87 2.76
N GLY A 362 -14.90 -6.91 2.52
CA GLY A 362 -15.96 -7.35 3.42
C GLY A 362 -15.42 -7.69 4.82
N ALA A 363 -14.30 -8.42 4.87
CA ALA A 363 -13.59 -8.72 6.12
C ALA A 363 -13.12 -7.43 6.83
N ALA A 364 -12.52 -6.50 6.09
CA ALA A 364 -12.03 -5.23 6.63
C ALA A 364 -13.18 -4.36 7.19
N VAL A 365 -14.25 -4.16 6.41
CA VAL A 365 -15.40 -3.32 6.76
C VAL A 365 -16.12 -3.81 8.02
N GLY A 366 -16.12 -5.12 8.26
CA GLY A 366 -16.71 -5.72 9.46
C GLY A 366 -15.86 -5.59 10.72
N ARG A 367 -14.56 -5.28 10.61
CA ARG A 367 -13.59 -5.43 11.71
C ARG A 367 -12.73 -4.21 11.97
N SER A 368 -12.18 -3.61 10.93
CA SER A 368 -11.25 -2.48 11.02
C SER A 368 -11.59 -1.43 9.95
N PRO A 369 -12.29 -0.34 10.31
CA PRO A 369 -12.56 0.76 9.39
C PRO A 369 -11.29 1.28 8.72
N LEU A 370 -10.17 1.32 9.45
CA LEU A 370 -8.86 1.70 8.90
C LEU A 370 -8.43 0.80 7.73
N LEU A 371 -8.49 -0.52 7.89
CA LEU A 371 -8.08 -1.43 6.82
C LEU A 371 -9.02 -1.34 5.61
N ALA A 372 -10.30 -1.06 5.85
CA ALA A 372 -11.25 -0.82 4.75
C ALA A 372 -10.89 0.46 3.98
N VAL A 373 -10.57 1.56 4.68
CA VAL A 373 -10.10 2.80 4.04
C VAL A 373 -8.81 2.55 3.26
N LEU A 374 -7.82 1.90 3.87
CA LEU A 374 -6.54 1.60 3.23
C LEU A 374 -6.72 0.69 1.99
N LEU A 375 -7.63 -0.28 2.04
CA LEU A 375 -7.89 -1.16 0.89
C LEU A 375 -8.58 -0.42 -0.24
N LEU A 376 -9.59 0.41 0.06
CA LEU A 376 -10.23 1.27 -0.94
C LEU A 376 -9.23 2.26 -1.56
N GLN A 377 -8.37 2.85 -0.72
CA GLN A 377 -7.35 3.79 -1.15
C GLN A 377 -6.31 3.13 -2.07
N THR A 378 -5.75 1.98 -1.67
CA THR A 378 -4.74 1.25 -2.46
C THR A 378 -5.32 0.62 -3.73
N ALA A 379 -6.55 0.11 -3.69
CA ALA A 379 -7.27 -0.31 -4.90
C ALA A 379 -7.54 0.88 -5.83
N GLY A 380 -7.97 2.03 -5.30
CA GLY A 380 -8.13 3.24 -6.09
C GLY A 380 -6.84 3.74 -6.73
N TYR A 381 -5.69 3.59 -6.05
CA TYR A 381 -4.38 3.91 -6.63
C TYR A 381 -4.08 3.02 -7.85
N ALA A 382 -4.44 1.74 -7.75
CA ALA A 382 -4.32 0.78 -8.84
C ALA A 382 -5.31 1.05 -9.99
N LEU A 383 -6.46 1.66 -9.72
CA LEU A 383 -7.40 2.06 -10.78
C LEU A 383 -6.93 3.27 -11.59
N VAL A 384 -6.27 4.24 -10.94
CA VAL A 384 -5.92 5.54 -11.55
C VAL A 384 -4.50 5.57 -12.14
N SER A 385 -3.62 4.73 -11.63
CA SER A 385 -2.19 4.74 -11.97
C SER A 385 -1.55 3.37 -11.76
N GLY A 386 -2.33 2.32 -11.96
CA GLY A 386 -1.93 0.96 -11.61
C GLY A 386 -1.13 0.25 -12.68
N ASP A 387 -0.14 -0.49 -12.23
CA ASP A 387 0.57 -1.56 -12.93
C ASP A 387 0.34 -2.84 -12.12
N PHE A 388 -0.01 -3.95 -12.78
CA PHE A 388 -0.15 -5.25 -12.13
C PHE A 388 1.07 -5.65 -11.29
N GLY A 389 2.29 -5.36 -11.76
CA GLY A 389 3.52 -5.68 -11.05
C GLY A 389 3.76 -4.83 -9.81
N PHE A 390 3.63 -3.51 -9.94
CA PHE A 390 4.07 -2.56 -8.91
C PHE A 390 2.99 -2.10 -7.94
N ASN A 391 1.70 -2.34 -8.19
CA ASN A 391 0.62 -1.98 -7.27
C ASN A 391 0.39 -3.04 -6.20
N TYR A 392 1.43 -3.36 -5.43
CA TYR A 392 1.41 -4.41 -4.44
C TYR A 392 0.65 -4.05 -3.16
N GLU A 393 0.43 -2.76 -2.89
CA GLU A 393 -0.04 -2.29 -1.58
C GLU A 393 -1.43 -2.87 -1.25
N TYR A 394 -2.33 -2.97 -2.25
CA TYR A 394 -3.67 -3.52 -2.01
C TYR A 394 -3.64 -5.00 -1.62
N VAL A 395 -2.67 -5.78 -2.13
CA VAL A 395 -2.47 -7.18 -1.75
C VAL A 395 -2.03 -7.27 -0.30
N VAL A 396 -1.07 -6.43 0.10
CA VAL A 396 -0.56 -6.35 1.48
C VAL A 396 -1.67 -5.95 2.45
N ILE A 397 -2.47 -4.93 2.10
CA ILE A 397 -3.62 -4.53 2.93
C ILE A 397 -4.66 -5.65 2.99
N ALA A 398 -4.96 -6.31 1.86
CA ALA A 398 -5.95 -7.39 1.80
C ALA A 398 -5.57 -8.55 2.72
N PHE A 399 -4.33 -9.05 2.64
CA PHE A 399 -3.85 -10.12 3.53
C PHE A 399 -3.80 -9.68 4.98
N THR A 400 -3.45 -8.42 5.25
CA THR A 400 -3.52 -7.88 6.60
C THR A 400 -4.95 -7.92 7.13
N ALA A 401 -5.95 -7.54 6.34
CA ALA A 401 -7.36 -7.64 6.70
C ALA A 401 -7.83 -9.08 6.96
N LEU A 402 -7.42 -10.03 6.13
CA LEU A 402 -7.70 -11.46 6.31
C LEU A 402 -7.02 -12.02 7.58
N SER A 403 -5.78 -11.59 7.86
CA SER A 403 -5.04 -12.04 9.04
C SER A 403 -5.78 -11.70 10.35
N LEU A 404 -6.45 -10.55 10.39
CA LEU A 404 -7.24 -10.10 11.55
C LEU A 404 -8.59 -10.82 11.70
N MET A 405 -8.98 -11.71 10.77
CA MET A 405 -10.18 -12.53 10.94
C MET A 405 -9.99 -13.56 12.06
N PRO A 406 -10.97 -13.71 12.99
CA PRO A 406 -10.91 -14.76 14.00
C PRO A 406 -10.79 -16.13 13.35
N GLN A 407 -9.96 -17.01 13.89
CA GLN A 407 -9.98 -18.41 13.50
C GLN A 407 -11.38 -18.96 13.82
N ARG A 408 -12.07 -19.53 12.82
CA ARG A 408 -13.33 -20.26 13.06
C ARG A 408 -13.01 -21.40 14.02
N GLN A 409 -13.47 -21.29 15.27
CA GLN A 409 -13.41 -22.43 16.20
C GLN A 409 -14.16 -23.60 15.55
N PRO A 410 -13.62 -24.84 15.61
CA PRO A 410 -14.36 -26.00 15.16
C PRO A 410 -15.69 -26.07 15.92
N LYS A 411 -16.80 -26.28 15.21
CA LYS A 411 -18.09 -26.60 15.86
C LYS A 411 -17.84 -27.80 16.78
N GLY A 412 -18.00 -27.62 18.10
CA GLY A 412 -17.83 -28.67 19.10
C GLY A 412 -16.70 -28.45 20.12
N ALA A 413 -15.86 -27.42 19.99
CA ALA A 413 -14.94 -27.06 21.08
C ALA A 413 -15.72 -26.33 22.18
N VAL A 414 -16.04 -27.06 23.26
CA VAL A 414 -16.62 -26.50 24.47
C VAL A 414 -15.66 -25.43 25.01
N SER A 415 -16.17 -24.20 25.12
CA SER A 415 -15.52 -23.12 25.86
C SER A 415 -15.51 -23.48 27.33
N THR A 416 -14.44 -24.10 27.82
CA THR A 416 -14.12 -24.06 29.25
C THR A 416 -13.50 -22.71 29.54
N LEU A 417 -14.36 -21.74 29.87
CA LEU A 417 -14.03 -20.64 30.75
C LEU A 417 -14.31 -21.07 32.18
#